data_AF-A0A8J8JN73-F1
#
_entry.id   AF-A0A8J8JN73-F1
#
_cell.length_a   1.000
_cell.length_b   1.000
_cell.length_c   1.000
_cell.angle_alpha   90.00
_cell.angle_beta   90.00
_cell.angle_gamma   90.00
#
_symmetry.space_group_name_H-M   'P 1'
#
loop_
_entity.id
_entity.type
_entity.pdbx_description
1 polymer ?
#
loop_
_entity_poly.entity_id
_entity_poly.type
_entity_poly.pdbx_seq_one_letter_code
_entity_poly.pdbx_strand_id
1 'polypeptide(L)'
;MDRRNVLLTLTVSTIITPLSDCLDFAGLRPDSDTDQDRNDAEENSVADNHENEQQADKLNDDSEIDSNTGADDKSDANDVVDGDESLDPDGVERRDAGTDVLKFGDLQIIDYEEQIEELEYGDKQISYTEEVENADDGAYESVMVEVRVYDEDGHELGSRRDLTPSLAGNETWRFEITPHSRPEEIADHDIAVIAEQ
;
A
#
# COMPACT_ATOMS: atom_id res chain seq x y z
N MET A 1 -10.58 17.38 21.17
CA MET A 1 -10.93 16.60 19.97
C MET A 1 -11.73 17.52 19.06
N ASP A 2 -11.00 18.33 18.29
CA ASP A 2 -11.57 19.29 17.34
C ASP A 2 -12.02 18.52 16.10
N ARG A 3 -13.34 18.42 15.91
CA ARG A 3 -13.94 17.90 14.69
C ARG A 3 -13.76 18.97 13.60
N ARG A 4 -12.86 18.71 12.64
CA ARG A 4 -12.69 19.57 11.47
C ARG A 4 -13.94 19.46 10.60
N ASN A 5 -14.81 20.46 10.67
CA ASN A 5 -15.86 20.71 9.68
C ASN A 5 -15.16 21.18 8.40
N VAL A 6 -14.98 20.29 7.43
CA VAL A 6 -14.52 20.68 6.09
C VAL A 6 -15.75 20.91 5.21
N LEU A 7 -15.97 22.18 4.87
CA LEU A 7 -16.96 22.61 3.89
C LEU A 7 -16.49 22.19 2.49
N LEU A 8 -17.07 21.13 1.95
CA LEU A 8 -16.90 20.72 0.56
C LEU A 8 -17.39 21.84 -0.37
N THR A 9 -16.45 22.51 -1.03
CA THR A 9 -16.76 23.47 -2.09
C THR A 9 -16.64 22.74 -3.42
N LEU A 10 -17.77 22.27 -3.95
CA LEU A 10 -17.86 21.64 -5.27
C LEU A 10 -17.49 22.66 -6.36
N THR A 11 -16.25 22.63 -6.82
CA THR A 11 -15.85 23.32 -8.06
C THR A 11 -16.14 22.41 -9.24
N VAL A 12 -17.26 22.66 -9.92
CA VAL A 12 -17.60 22.02 -11.19
C VAL A 12 -16.64 22.54 -12.26
N SER A 13 -15.57 21.80 -12.53
CA SER A 13 -14.69 22.05 -13.68
C SER A 13 -15.31 21.43 -14.93
N THR A 14 -15.88 22.27 -15.79
CA THR A 14 -16.37 21.88 -17.11
C THR A 14 -15.17 21.58 -18.02
N ILE A 15 -14.89 20.30 -18.28
CA ILE A 15 -13.93 19.87 -19.28
C ILE A 15 -14.60 19.99 -20.67
N ILE A 16 -14.16 20.96 -21.47
CA ILE A 16 -14.52 21.05 -22.89
C ILE A 16 -13.48 20.25 -23.67
N THR A 17 -13.81 19.02 -24.07
CA THR A 17 -13.03 18.27 -25.06
C THR A 17 -13.44 18.69 -26.47
N PRO A 18 -12.48 18.93 -27.40
CA PRO A 18 -12.82 19.06 -28.81
C PRO A 18 -13.20 17.68 -29.37
N LEU A 19 -14.41 17.61 -29.93
CA LEU A 19 -14.90 16.50 -30.75
C LEU A 19 -14.02 16.36 -31.99
N SER A 20 -13.06 15.43 -31.96
CA SER A 20 -12.41 14.92 -33.17
C SER A 20 -13.23 13.75 -33.70
N ASP A 21 -13.96 14.09 -34.75
CA ASP A 21 -14.70 13.27 -35.71
C ASP A 21 -13.88 12.12 -36.35
N CYS A 22 -14.61 11.15 -36.91
CA CYS A 22 -14.19 9.99 -37.74
C CYS A 22 -13.93 8.64 -37.02
N LEU A 23 -14.99 8.01 -36.53
CA LEU A 23 -15.13 6.55 -36.46
C LEU A 23 -15.44 5.99 -37.86
N ASP A 24 -14.45 5.34 -38.50
CA ASP A 24 -14.66 4.49 -39.67
C ASP A 24 -14.92 3.05 -39.19
N PHE A 25 -16.20 2.69 -39.04
CA PHE A 25 -16.65 1.38 -38.61
C PHE A 25 -16.94 0.51 -39.86
N ALA A 26 -15.88 -0.04 -40.45
CA ALA A 26 -15.99 -1.05 -41.50
C ALA A 26 -15.86 -2.45 -40.87
N GLY A 27 -16.91 -3.25 -41.05
CA GLY A 27 -17.18 -4.43 -40.24
C GLY A 27 -16.22 -5.62 -40.40
N LEU A 28 -16.19 -6.42 -39.34
CA LEU A 28 -15.82 -7.83 -39.37
C LEU A 28 -16.87 -8.61 -38.56
N ARG A 29 -17.32 -9.71 -39.16
CA ARG A 29 -18.48 -10.53 -38.76
C ARG A 29 -18.16 -11.41 -37.54
N PRO A 30 -19.18 -11.80 -36.75
CA PRO A 30 -19.08 -12.91 -35.82
C PRO A 30 -19.40 -14.21 -36.57
N ASP A 31 -18.46 -15.13 -36.61
CA ASP A 31 -18.72 -16.54 -36.95
C ASP A 31 -17.76 -17.40 -36.12
N SER A 32 -18.34 -18.26 -35.28
CA SER A 32 -18.15 -19.71 -35.31
C SER A 32 -18.28 -20.33 -33.93
N ASP A 33 -19.39 -21.05 -33.78
CA ASP A 33 -19.56 -22.20 -32.90
C ASP A 33 -18.35 -23.14 -32.93
N THR A 34 -18.01 -23.70 -31.77
CA THR A 34 -17.40 -25.04 -31.67
C THR A 34 -17.85 -25.66 -30.34
N ASP A 35 -18.85 -26.53 -30.43
CA ASP A 35 -19.00 -27.67 -29.53
C ASP A 35 -17.72 -28.52 -29.55
N GLN A 36 -17.27 -29.03 -28.41
CA GLN A 36 -17.09 -30.47 -28.18
C GLN A 36 -16.28 -30.80 -26.91
N ASP A 37 -16.83 -31.79 -26.21
CA ASP A 37 -16.17 -32.89 -25.52
C ASP A 37 -15.35 -32.63 -24.25
N ARG A 38 -16.00 -32.92 -23.12
CA ARG A 38 -15.83 -34.19 -22.37
C ARG A 38 -14.42 -34.77 -22.39
N ASN A 39 -13.76 -34.77 -21.23
CA ASN A 39 -12.96 -35.92 -20.79
C ASN A 39 -12.91 -35.99 -19.27
N ASP A 40 -13.23 -37.19 -18.80
CA ASP A 40 -13.02 -37.70 -17.45
C ASP A 40 -11.56 -37.58 -17.03
N ALA A 41 -11.32 -37.17 -15.78
CA ALA A 41 -10.05 -37.36 -15.11
C ALA A 41 -10.32 -37.90 -13.69
N GLU A 42 -10.30 -39.22 -13.59
CA GLU A 42 -10.02 -39.91 -12.33
C GLU A 42 -8.52 -39.79 -12.06
N GLU A 43 -8.11 -38.99 -11.08
CA GLU A 43 -6.77 -39.08 -10.50
C GLU A 43 -6.85 -39.34 -8.99
N ASN A 44 -6.78 -40.64 -8.73
CA ASN A 44 -6.15 -41.29 -7.59
C ASN A 44 -4.91 -40.53 -7.08
N SER A 45 -4.99 -39.98 -5.87
CA SER A 45 -3.81 -39.57 -5.10
C SER A 45 -3.87 -40.16 -3.69
N VAL A 46 -3.07 -41.22 -3.52
CA VAL A 46 -2.67 -41.80 -2.24
C VAL A 46 -1.67 -40.83 -1.60
N ALA A 47 -2.06 -40.20 -0.49
CA ALA A 47 -1.15 -39.43 0.34
C ALA A 47 -0.71 -40.29 1.54
N ASP A 48 0.44 -40.93 1.40
CA ASP A 48 1.21 -41.54 2.48
C ASP A 48 2.25 -40.48 2.89
N ASN A 49 2.01 -39.76 4.01
CA ASN A 49 2.97 -38.81 4.56
C ASN A 49 3.48 -39.30 5.90
N HIS A 50 4.65 -39.91 5.81
CA HIS A 50 5.55 -40.32 6.88
C HIS A 50 5.86 -39.16 7.85
N GLU A 51 5.60 -39.40 9.13
CA GLU A 51 6.08 -38.60 10.25
C GLU A 51 7.61 -38.73 10.34
N ASN A 52 8.33 -37.60 10.20
CA ASN A 52 9.77 -37.52 10.44
C ASN A 52 10.02 -36.65 11.67
N GLU A 53 9.85 -37.24 12.85
CA GLU A 53 10.30 -36.68 14.12
C GLU A 53 11.80 -37.01 14.29
N GLN A 54 12.68 -36.05 14.03
CA GLN A 54 14.08 -36.19 14.42
C GLN A 54 14.68 -34.90 15.00
N GLN A 55 15.11 -35.07 16.25
CA GLN A 55 16.32 -34.51 16.87
C GLN A 55 16.21 -33.13 17.51
N ALA A 56 15.75 -33.15 18.76
CA ALA A 56 16.19 -32.22 19.79
C ALA A 56 17.47 -32.75 20.43
N ASP A 57 18.62 -32.16 20.11
CA ASP A 57 19.80 -32.24 20.97
C ASP A 57 20.72 -31.04 20.71
N LYS A 58 20.63 -30.02 21.59
CA LYS A 58 21.69 -29.03 21.82
C LYS A 58 21.61 -28.53 23.27
N LEU A 59 22.20 -29.33 24.16
CA LEU A 59 22.82 -28.81 25.37
C LEU A 59 24.14 -28.14 24.98
N ASN A 60 24.35 -26.90 25.41
CA ASN A 60 25.62 -26.18 25.54
C ASN A 60 25.26 -24.75 25.98
N ASP A 61 25.97 -24.04 26.85
CA ASP A 61 27.11 -24.31 27.73
C ASP A 61 27.19 -23.02 28.56
N ASP A 62 27.19 -23.16 29.88
CA ASP A 62 27.27 -22.06 30.85
C ASP A 62 28.63 -21.37 30.70
N SER A 63 28.63 -20.11 30.28
CA SER A 63 29.79 -19.24 30.49
C SER A 63 29.33 -17.89 31.05
N GLU A 64 29.54 -17.77 32.36
CA GLU A 64 29.41 -16.55 33.13
C GLU A 64 30.37 -15.48 32.57
N ILE A 65 29.83 -14.43 31.98
CA ILE A 65 30.59 -13.24 31.58
C ILE A 65 30.44 -12.18 32.68
N ASP A 66 31.60 -11.91 33.28
CA ASP A 66 31.90 -10.92 34.32
C ASP A 66 31.48 -9.51 33.87
N SER A 67 30.41 -8.98 34.48
CA SER A 67 29.92 -7.62 34.21
C SER A 67 30.63 -6.63 35.11
N ASN A 68 31.74 -6.08 34.62
CA ASN A 68 32.49 -5.05 35.32
C ASN A 68 32.94 -3.96 34.35
N THR A 69 32.04 -3.03 34.01
CA THR A 69 32.42 -1.73 33.43
C THR A 69 31.55 -0.66 34.05
N GLY A 70 32.19 0.17 34.88
CA GLY A 70 31.58 1.28 35.57
C GLY A 70 31.33 2.49 34.67
N ALA A 71 30.28 3.21 35.07
CA ALA A 71 30.20 4.65 35.24
C ALA A 71 30.53 5.59 34.07
N ASP A 72 29.54 6.47 33.86
CA ASP A 72 29.65 7.86 33.40
C ASP A 72 29.94 8.09 31.91
N ASP A 73 28.90 8.48 31.14
CA ASP A 73 28.93 9.81 30.55
C ASP A 73 27.53 10.33 30.19
N LYS A 74 27.32 11.61 30.43
CA LYS A 74 26.14 12.36 30.03
C LYS A 74 26.35 12.84 28.60
N SER A 75 25.49 12.41 27.69
CA SER A 75 25.24 13.15 26.46
C SER A 75 23.75 13.37 26.31
N ASP A 76 23.35 14.59 26.64
CA ASP A 76 22.30 15.30 25.91
C ASP A 76 22.58 15.10 24.41
N ALA A 77 21.79 14.25 23.78
CA ALA A 77 21.56 14.35 22.36
C ALA A 77 20.04 14.44 22.23
N ASN A 78 19.58 15.63 21.82
CA ASN A 78 18.30 15.77 21.18
C ASN A 78 18.29 14.74 20.05
N ASP A 79 17.55 13.65 20.26
CA ASP A 79 17.21 12.69 19.23
C ASP A 79 16.21 13.40 18.31
N VAL A 80 16.76 14.32 17.51
CA VAL A 80 16.15 14.70 16.25
C VAL A 80 16.36 13.46 15.40
N VAL A 81 15.34 12.61 15.36
CA VAL A 81 15.18 11.59 14.33
C VAL A 81 15.08 12.35 13.01
N ASP A 82 16.22 12.73 12.45
CA ASP A 82 16.36 13.06 11.04
C ASP A 82 16.13 11.73 10.31
N GLY A 83 14.86 11.52 9.96
CA GLY A 83 14.34 10.34 9.25
C GLY A 83 14.87 10.29 7.82
N ASP A 84 16.16 10.02 7.69
CA ASP A 84 16.82 9.56 6.47
C ASP A 84 17.13 8.05 6.61
N GLU A 85 16.26 7.29 7.27
CA GLU A 85 16.24 5.85 7.09
C GLU A 85 15.51 5.58 5.78
N SER A 86 16.27 5.27 4.73
CA SER A 86 15.73 4.61 3.55
C SER A 86 14.96 3.37 4.03
N LEU A 87 13.65 3.49 4.16
CA LEU A 87 12.79 2.39 4.59
C LEU A 87 12.96 1.24 3.60
N ASP A 88 13.54 0.15 4.09
CA ASP A 88 13.48 -1.14 3.42
C ASP A 88 11.99 -1.42 3.11
N PRO A 89 11.63 -2.04 1.96
CA PRO A 89 10.27 -2.51 1.73
C PRO A 89 9.73 -3.40 2.87
N ASP A 90 10.58 -4.05 3.67
CA ASP A 90 10.17 -4.76 4.89
C ASP A 90 9.90 -3.82 6.09
N GLY A 91 10.39 -2.59 6.04
CA GLY A 91 10.25 -1.53 7.05
C GLY A 91 8.87 -0.88 7.08
N VAL A 92 8.19 -0.76 5.94
CA VAL A 92 6.79 -0.29 5.91
C VAL A 92 5.85 -1.20 6.67
N GLU A 93 6.16 -2.50 6.72
CA GLU A 93 5.36 -3.47 7.46
C GLU A 93 5.41 -3.26 8.98
N ARG A 94 6.49 -2.66 9.49
CA ARG A 94 6.76 -2.49 10.92
C ARG A 94 6.45 -1.09 11.46
N ARG A 95 5.80 -0.23 10.67
CA ARG A 95 5.43 1.13 11.10
C ARG A 95 4.43 1.07 12.25
N ASP A 96 4.53 2.05 13.16
CA ASP A 96 3.54 2.26 14.20
C ASP A 96 2.19 2.64 13.54
N ALA A 97 1.10 2.01 14.00
CA ALA A 97 -0.23 2.25 13.47
C ALA A 97 -0.62 3.74 13.54
N GLY A 98 -1.19 4.25 12.45
CA GLY A 98 -1.62 5.66 12.36
C GLY A 98 -0.48 6.65 12.14
N THR A 99 0.70 6.17 11.70
CA THR A 99 1.84 7.03 11.38
C THR A 99 2.08 7.07 9.87
N ASP A 100 1.81 8.23 9.28
CA ASP A 100 2.06 8.47 7.86
C ASP A 100 3.56 8.56 7.53
N VAL A 101 3.92 7.99 6.40
CA VAL A 101 5.21 8.20 5.72
C VAL A 101 4.91 8.87 4.38
N LEU A 102 4.74 10.19 4.43
CA LEU A 102 4.42 11.01 3.24
C LEU A 102 5.64 11.35 2.39
N LYS A 103 6.84 10.96 2.84
CA LYS A 103 8.12 11.25 2.17
C LYS A 103 9.06 10.07 2.27
N PHE A 104 9.74 9.76 1.16
CA PHE A 104 10.78 8.74 1.07
C PHE A 104 11.87 9.21 0.13
N GLY A 105 13.06 9.50 0.65
CA GLY A 105 14.08 10.20 -0.14
C GLY A 105 13.52 11.49 -0.75
N ASP A 106 13.58 11.59 -2.08
CA ASP A 106 13.03 12.72 -2.85
C ASP A 106 11.58 12.50 -3.35
N LEU A 107 10.94 11.40 -2.96
CA LEU A 107 9.51 11.18 -3.19
C LEU A 107 8.67 11.88 -2.13
N GLN A 108 7.58 12.49 -2.56
CA GLN A 108 6.61 13.12 -1.66
C GLN A 108 5.18 13.01 -2.18
N ILE A 109 4.23 12.81 -1.27
CA ILE A 109 2.80 12.95 -1.57
C ILE A 109 2.46 14.44 -1.60
N ILE A 110 1.96 14.92 -2.74
CA ILE A 110 1.69 16.35 -2.99
C ILE A 110 0.21 16.71 -3.07
N ASP A 111 -0.67 15.73 -3.24
CA ASP A 111 -2.12 15.91 -3.27
C ASP A 111 -2.80 14.77 -2.54
N TYR A 112 -3.94 15.06 -1.91
CA TYR A 112 -4.73 14.12 -1.13
C TYR A 112 -6.23 14.39 -1.27
N GLU A 113 -6.97 13.37 -1.68
CA GLU A 113 -8.42 13.41 -1.79
C GLU A 113 -9.06 12.13 -1.23
N GLU A 114 -9.94 12.29 -0.24
CA GLU A 114 -10.80 11.24 0.28
C GLU A 114 -12.21 11.40 -0.30
N GLN A 115 -12.75 10.33 -0.88
CA GLN A 115 -14.09 10.31 -1.44
C GLN A 115 -14.92 9.16 -0.86
N ILE A 116 -16.16 9.45 -0.48
CA ILE A 116 -17.15 8.45 -0.09
C ILE A 116 -18.24 8.41 -1.15
N GLU A 117 -18.38 7.28 -1.81
CA GLU A 117 -19.38 7.03 -2.84
C GLU A 117 -20.51 6.14 -2.31
N GLU A 118 -21.75 6.47 -2.64
CA GLU A 118 -22.91 5.61 -2.41
C GLU A 118 -23.11 4.71 -3.64
N LEU A 119 -23.01 3.40 -3.44
CA LEU A 119 -23.19 2.38 -4.47
C LEU A 119 -24.67 1.99 -4.63
N GLU A 120 -24.95 1.17 -5.65
CA GLU A 120 -26.26 0.55 -5.79
C GLU A 120 -26.61 -0.24 -4.52
N TYR A 121 -27.88 -0.25 -4.14
CA TYR A 121 -28.40 -0.90 -2.92
C TYR A 121 -28.03 -0.23 -1.58
N GLY A 122 -27.43 0.97 -1.61
CA GLY A 122 -27.18 1.76 -0.41
C GLY A 122 -25.91 1.38 0.35
N ASP A 123 -25.07 0.55 -0.25
CA ASP A 123 -23.71 0.31 0.21
C ASP A 123 -22.87 1.59 0.02
N LYS A 124 -21.82 1.76 0.83
CA LYS A 124 -20.89 2.89 0.73
C LYS A 124 -19.48 2.39 0.56
N GLN A 125 -18.70 3.10 -0.23
CA GLN A 125 -17.31 2.81 -0.49
C GLN A 125 -16.48 4.07 -0.27
N ILE A 126 -15.31 3.92 0.33
CA ILE A 126 -14.32 4.98 0.48
C ILE A 126 -13.17 4.72 -0.49
N SER A 127 -12.68 5.78 -1.11
CA SER A 127 -11.50 5.78 -1.99
C SER A 127 -10.57 6.92 -1.60
N TYR A 128 -9.27 6.65 -1.64
CA TYR A 128 -8.21 7.62 -1.44
C TYR A 128 -7.48 7.83 -2.76
N THR A 129 -7.47 9.06 -3.25
CA THR A 129 -6.81 9.46 -4.50
C THR A 129 -5.75 10.48 -4.18
N GLU A 130 -4.51 10.19 -4.55
CA GLU A 130 -3.37 11.02 -4.19
C GLU A 130 -2.33 11.06 -5.31
N GLU A 131 -1.38 11.99 -5.21
CA GLU A 131 -0.30 12.16 -6.17
C GLU A 131 1.07 12.09 -5.49
N VAL A 132 1.93 11.22 -5.99
CA VAL A 132 3.34 11.11 -5.60
C VAL A 132 4.20 11.85 -6.61
N GLU A 133 5.02 12.78 -6.16
CA GLU A 133 6.01 13.50 -6.96
C GLU A 133 7.42 12.99 -6.66
N ASN A 134 8.22 12.78 -7.71
CA ASN A 134 9.66 12.64 -7.60
C ASN A 134 10.32 13.99 -7.80
N ALA A 135 10.82 14.60 -6.72
CA ALA A 135 11.45 15.91 -6.74
C ALA A 135 12.93 15.88 -7.18
N ASP A 136 13.51 14.70 -7.38
CA ASP A 136 14.89 14.54 -7.87
C ASP A 136 14.93 14.47 -9.41
N ASP A 137 16.14 14.63 -9.97
CA ASP A 137 16.40 14.44 -11.39
C ASP A 137 16.60 12.95 -11.77
N GLY A 138 16.86 12.09 -10.79
CA GLY A 138 16.98 10.63 -10.91
C GLY A 138 15.63 9.92 -11.04
N ALA A 139 15.67 8.65 -11.45
CA ALA A 139 14.48 7.82 -11.60
C ALA A 139 14.46 6.72 -10.54
N TYR A 140 13.27 6.39 -10.04
CA TYR A 140 13.03 5.21 -9.21
C TYR A 140 12.64 4.02 -10.09
N GLU A 141 13.20 2.84 -9.80
CA GLU A 141 12.90 1.58 -10.47
C GLU A 141 11.50 1.07 -10.14
N SER A 142 11.00 1.33 -8.93
CA SER A 142 9.63 1.05 -8.56
C SER A 142 9.19 2.02 -7.47
N VAL A 143 7.93 2.44 -7.48
CA VAL A 143 7.32 3.22 -6.41
C VAL A 143 6.03 2.54 -6.01
N MET A 144 5.86 2.30 -4.72
CA MET A 144 4.67 1.68 -4.15
C MET A 144 4.10 2.57 -3.06
N VAL A 145 2.78 2.66 -3.03
CA VAL A 145 2.04 3.26 -1.93
C VAL A 145 1.23 2.19 -1.23
N GLU A 146 1.24 2.21 0.10
CA GLU A 146 0.39 1.40 0.95
C GLU A 146 -0.52 2.30 1.78
N VAL A 147 -1.83 1.99 1.79
CA VAL A 147 -2.82 2.59 2.68
C VAL A 147 -3.29 1.53 3.66
N ARG A 148 -3.27 1.85 4.95
CA ARG A 148 -3.78 1.03 6.05
C ARG A 148 -4.95 1.72 6.69
N VAL A 149 -5.99 0.97 7.04
CA VAL A 149 -7.19 1.51 7.68
C VAL A 149 -7.41 0.86 9.05
N TYR A 150 -7.89 1.64 10.00
CA TYR A 150 -8.02 1.27 11.42
C TYR A 150 -9.43 1.51 11.95
N ASP A 151 -9.87 0.68 12.91
CA ASP A 151 -11.09 0.90 13.68
C ASP A 151 -10.90 1.91 14.82
N GLU A 152 -11.98 2.23 15.57
CA GLU A 152 -11.94 3.18 16.68
C GLU A 152 -11.04 2.73 17.86
N ASP A 153 -10.74 1.44 17.95
CA ASP A 153 -9.86 0.86 18.97
C ASP A 153 -8.39 0.81 18.49
N GLY A 154 -8.12 1.21 17.25
CA GLY A 154 -6.80 1.20 16.62
C GLY A 154 -6.38 -0.14 16.03
N HIS A 155 -7.31 -1.09 15.84
CA HIS A 155 -7.01 -2.34 15.14
C HIS A 155 -7.03 -2.13 13.64
N GLU A 156 -6.05 -2.70 12.94
CA GLU A 156 -6.02 -2.68 11.47
C GLU A 156 -7.18 -3.51 10.92
N LEU A 157 -8.04 -2.87 10.13
CA LEU A 157 -9.13 -3.49 9.39
C LEU A 157 -8.63 -4.09 8.07
N GLY A 158 -7.57 -3.50 7.51
CA GLY A 158 -6.85 -4.03 6.37
C GLY A 158 -5.91 -3.00 5.74
N SER A 159 -5.17 -3.46 4.74
CA SER A 159 -4.26 -2.64 3.95
C SER A 159 -4.46 -2.89 2.46
N ARG A 160 -4.08 -1.91 1.64
CA ARG A 160 -4.06 -2.05 0.19
C ARG A 160 -2.89 -1.27 -0.38
N ARG A 161 -2.32 -1.82 -1.46
CA ARG A 161 -1.14 -1.28 -2.13
C ARG A 161 -1.44 -0.97 -3.59
N ASP A 162 -0.81 0.06 -4.10
CA ASP A 162 -0.69 0.35 -5.54
C ASP A 162 0.78 0.56 -5.90
N LEU A 163 1.16 0.20 -7.12
CA LEU A 163 2.56 0.19 -7.56
C LEU A 163 2.69 0.72 -8.98
N THR A 164 3.65 1.61 -9.19
CA THR A 164 4.16 1.99 -10.50
C THR A 164 5.56 1.39 -10.74
N PRO A 165 5.81 0.77 -11.89
CA PRO A 165 7.08 0.09 -12.20
C PRO A 165 8.21 1.05 -12.63
N SER A 166 7.99 2.37 -12.60
CA SER A 166 9.03 3.38 -12.74
C SER A 166 8.45 4.76 -12.46
N LEU A 167 9.23 5.66 -11.87
CA LEU A 167 8.90 7.07 -11.77
C LEU A 167 10.12 7.92 -12.13
N ALA A 168 10.07 8.62 -13.26
CA ALA A 168 11.19 9.44 -13.72
C ALA A 168 11.40 10.67 -12.83
N GLY A 169 12.56 11.30 -12.97
CA GLY A 169 12.85 12.56 -12.26
C GLY A 169 11.90 13.67 -12.66
N ASN A 170 11.43 14.44 -11.68
CA ASN A 170 10.43 15.48 -11.86
C ASN A 170 9.08 14.98 -12.44
N GLU A 171 8.78 13.68 -12.30
CA GLU A 171 7.50 13.09 -12.70
C GLU A 171 6.55 12.97 -11.50
N THR A 172 5.24 12.95 -11.80
CA THR A 172 4.18 12.72 -10.82
C THR A 172 3.39 11.48 -11.21
N TRP A 173 3.06 10.64 -10.24
CA TRP A 173 2.18 9.48 -10.40
C TRP A 173 0.95 9.64 -9.50
N ARG A 174 -0.23 9.54 -10.10
CA ARG A 174 -1.51 9.53 -9.40
C ARG A 174 -1.97 8.10 -9.16
N PHE A 175 -2.36 7.78 -7.93
CA PHE A 175 -2.93 6.49 -7.56
C PHE A 175 -4.33 6.65 -6.94
N GLU A 176 -5.10 5.57 -6.95
CA GLU A 176 -6.40 5.48 -6.29
C GLU A 176 -6.50 4.13 -5.56
N ILE A 177 -6.73 4.18 -4.25
CA ILE A 177 -6.83 3.00 -3.40
C ILE A 177 -8.20 2.97 -2.72
N THR A 178 -8.90 1.86 -2.93
CA THR A 178 -10.17 1.55 -2.26
C THR A 178 -9.98 0.38 -1.27
N PRO A 179 -9.99 0.65 0.05
CA PRO A 179 -9.92 -0.40 1.08
C PRO A 179 -11.14 -1.32 1.01
N HIS A 180 -10.97 -2.56 1.46
CA HIS A 180 -12.07 -3.52 1.61
C HIS A 180 -12.81 -3.38 2.95
N SER A 181 -13.04 -2.15 3.41
CA SER A 181 -13.68 -1.83 4.68
C SER A 181 -14.76 -0.79 4.45
N ARG A 182 -15.84 -0.83 5.24
CA ARG A 182 -16.91 0.15 5.10
C ARG A 182 -16.46 1.49 5.68
N PRO A 183 -16.89 2.63 5.12
CA PRO A 183 -16.52 3.95 5.65
C PRO A 183 -16.93 4.15 7.12
N GLU A 184 -17.98 3.46 7.57
CA GLU A 184 -18.49 3.51 8.94
C GLU A 184 -17.68 2.68 9.96
N GLU A 185 -16.83 1.77 9.47
CA GLU A 185 -15.94 0.95 10.30
C GLU A 185 -14.57 1.63 10.49
N ILE A 186 -14.18 2.49 9.55
CA ILE A 186 -12.88 3.17 9.52
C ILE A 186 -12.93 4.40 10.42
N ALA A 187 -12.08 4.43 11.43
CA ALA A 187 -11.88 5.58 12.30
C ALA A 187 -10.62 6.37 11.95
N ASP A 188 -9.61 5.69 11.41
CA ASP A 188 -8.34 6.30 11.02
C ASP A 188 -7.68 5.55 9.85
N HIS A 189 -6.70 6.18 9.22
CA HIS A 189 -5.85 5.55 8.20
C HIS A 189 -4.44 6.11 8.25
N ASP A 190 -3.48 5.34 7.72
CA ASP A 190 -2.15 5.87 7.39
C ASP A 190 -1.73 5.49 5.98
N ILE A 191 -0.86 6.32 5.42
CA ILE A 191 -0.27 6.13 4.09
C ILE A 191 1.25 6.03 4.21
N ALA A 192 1.86 5.12 3.44
CA ALA A 192 3.30 5.13 3.21
C ALA A 192 3.65 5.07 1.73
N VAL A 193 4.61 5.91 1.34
CA VAL A 193 5.35 5.78 0.08
C VAL A 193 6.69 5.07 0.31
N ILE A 194 7.01 4.12 -0.56
CA ILE A 194 8.33 3.46 -0.64
C ILE A 194 8.74 3.25 -2.08
N ALA A 195 10.05 3.11 -2.30
CA ALA A 195 10.58 2.93 -3.63
C ALA A 195 11.89 2.15 -3.66
N GLU A 196 12.17 1.58 -4.83
CA GLU A 196 13.45 0.98 -5.18
C GLU A 196 14.21 1.91 -6.14
N GLN A 197 15.52 2.06 -5.94
CA GLN A 197 16.41 2.94 -6.70
C GLN A 197 17.39 2.16 -7.57
#